data_AF-A0A822ILY2-F1
#
_entry.id   AF-A0A822ILY2-F1
#
_cell.length_a   1.000
_cell.length_b   1.000
_cell.length_c   1.000
_cell.angle_alpha   90.00
_cell.angle_beta   90.00
_cell.angle_gamma   90.00
#
_symmetry.space_group_name_H-M   'P 1'
#
loop_
_entity.id
_entity.type
_entity.pdbx_description
1 polymer ?
#
loop_
_entity_poly.entity_id
_entity_poly.type
_entity_poly.pdbx_seq_one_letter_code
_entity_poly.pdbx_strand_id
1 'polypeptide(L)'
;MISIIRSWLKNTAPIYSKGKVVGTVSFGRDITEHKKAEEQMKESLKQKLKKSNTQNKLLYYLIEGTRGGKTRALILRHLAEKSHNANQLATALNMDYKTIRHHLEVLVNYGIITRNYNGHSVLYFISNSNNIAESLNSFDDEKLKL
;
A
#
# COMPACT_ATOMS: atom_id res chain seq x y z
N MET A 1 -26.83 -13.29 18.77
CA MET A 1 -26.33 -14.41 19.59
C MET A 1 -24.86 -14.62 19.22
N ILE A 2 -23.91 -14.19 20.05
CA ILE A 2 -22.48 -14.25 19.74
C ILE A 2 -21.97 -15.65 20.12
N SER A 3 -21.65 -16.48 19.13
CA SER A 3 -21.08 -17.80 19.37
C SER A 3 -19.58 -17.65 19.68
N ILE A 4 -19.19 -17.87 20.93
CA ILE A 4 -17.78 -17.84 21.34
C ILE A 4 -17.17 -19.21 21.00
N ILE A 5 -16.47 -19.29 19.87
CA ILE A 5 -15.76 -20.50 19.46
C ILE A 5 -14.51 -20.65 20.34
N ARG A 6 -14.56 -21.53 21.34
CA ARG A 6 -13.41 -21.88 22.19
C ARG A 6 -12.50 -22.87 21.47
N SER A 7 -11.23 -22.51 21.30
CA SER A 7 -10.23 -23.36 20.65
C SER A 7 -9.32 -24.00 21.69
N TRP A 8 -9.30 -25.34 21.72
CA TRP A 8 -8.48 -26.12 22.64
C TRP A 8 -7.32 -26.78 21.90
N LEU A 9 -6.09 -26.49 22.32
CA LEU A 9 -4.93 -27.28 21.90
C LEU A 9 -4.75 -28.42 22.90
N LYS A 10 -4.87 -29.66 22.43
CA LYS A 10 -4.57 -30.84 23.24
C LYS A 10 -3.25 -31.42 22.79
N ASN A 11 -2.34 -31.61 23.72
CA ASN A 11 -1.20 -32.48 23.51
C ASN A 11 -1.34 -33.70 24.41
N THR A 12 -1.04 -34.87 23.86
CA THR A 12 -1.31 -36.15 24.48
C THR A 12 -0.04 -36.99 24.44
N ALA A 13 0.49 -37.31 25.61
CA ALA A 13 1.67 -38.15 25.76
C ALA A 13 1.29 -39.50 26.39
N PRO A 14 1.72 -40.63 25.79
CA PRO A 14 1.54 -41.95 26.38
C PRO A 14 2.49 -42.14 27.58
N ILE A 15 1.99 -42.75 28.65
CA ILE A 15 2.79 -43.15 29.81
C ILE A 15 3.10 -44.64 29.69
N TYR A 16 4.39 -44.98 29.74
CA TYR A 16 4.87 -46.35 29.69
C TYR A 16 5.28 -46.83 31.08
N SER A 17 4.96 -48.10 31.39
CA SER A 17 5.51 -48.82 32.54
C SER A 17 5.83 -50.25 32.12
N LYS A 18 7.05 -50.71 32.42
CA LYS A 18 7.59 -52.02 32.01
C LYS A 18 7.39 -52.34 30.52
N GLY A 19 7.59 -51.36 29.64
CA GLY A 19 7.44 -51.53 28.18
C GLY A 19 6.00 -51.60 27.66
N LYS A 20 4.99 -51.45 28.52
CA LYS A 20 3.56 -51.43 28.15
C LYS A 20 2.99 -50.02 28.39
N VAL A 21 2.17 -49.52 27.46
CA VAL A 21 1.42 -48.27 27.66
C VAL A 21 0.40 -48.52 28.77
N VAL A 22 0.52 -47.79 29.88
CA VAL A 22 -0.35 -47.92 31.06
C VAL A 22 -1.33 -46.77 31.21
N GLY A 23 -1.17 -45.70 30.43
CA GLY A 23 -2.12 -44.59 30.44
C GLY A 23 -1.75 -43.49 29.46
N THR A 24 -2.60 -42.48 29.44
CA THR A 24 -2.46 -41.33 28.55
C THR A 24 -2.64 -40.07 29.38
N VAL A 25 -1.61 -39.22 29.44
CA VAL A 25 -1.76 -37.88 30.03
C VAL A 25 -2.07 -36.89 28.91
N SER A 26 -3.12 -36.09 29.09
CA SER A 26 -3.46 -35.02 28.16
C SER A 26 -3.59 -33.72 28.93
N PHE A 27 -2.93 -32.68 28.45
CA PHE A 27 -3.11 -31.33 28.95
C PHE A 27 -3.75 -30.49 27.84
N GLY A 28 -4.84 -29.81 28.20
CA GLY A 28 -5.54 -28.89 27.31
C GLY A 28 -5.17 -27.46 27.68
N ARG A 29 -4.64 -26.69 26.72
CA ARG A 29 -4.47 -25.24 26.87
C ARG A 29 -5.57 -24.55 26.08
N ASP A 30 -6.32 -23.67 26.74
CA ASP A 30 -7.20 -22.75 26.03
C ASP A 30 -6.31 -21.77 25.27
N ILE A 31 -6.40 -21.79 23.93
CA ILE A 31 -5.59 -20.95 23.03
C ILE A 31 -6.43 -19.85 22.37
N THR A 32 -7.61 -19.56 22.91
CA THR A 32 -8.55 -18.62 22.29
C THR A 32 -7.93 -17.22 22.14
N GLU A 33 -7.17 -16.74 23.11
CA GLU A 33 -6.46 -15.45 23.02
C GLU A 33 -5.36 -15.47 21.96
N HIS A 34 -4.62 -16.59 21.87
CA HIS A 34 -3.51 -16.73 20.93
C HIS A 34 -3.99 -16.75 19.48
N LYS A 35 -5.10 -17.45 19.20
CA LYS A 35 -5.70 -17.49 17.85
C LYS A 35 -6.19 -16.12 17.39
N LYS A 36 -6.80 -15.35 18.30
CA LYS A 36 -7.22 -13.97 18.00
C LYS A 36 -6.02 -13.06 17.72
N ALA A 37 -4.94 -13.19 18.50
CA ALA A 37 -3.72 -12.44 18.26
C ALA A 37 -3.06 -12.81 16.92
N GLU A 38 -3.00 -14.10 16.57
CA GLU A 38 -2.51 -14.56 15.25
C GLU A 38 -3.33 -13.99 14.09
N GLU A 39 -4.66 -13.96 14.23
CA GLU A 39 -5.56 -13.48 13.20
C GLU A 39 -5.43 -11.96 13.00
N GLN A 40 -5.40 -11.18 14.09
CA GLN A 40 -5.09 -9.75 14.05
C GLN A 40 -3.72 -9.48 13.42
N MET A 41 -2.72 -10.29 13.76
CA MET A 41 -1.38 -10.16 13.19
C MET A 41 -1.38 -10.44 11.68
N LYS A 42 -2.10 -11.48 11.23
CA LYS A 42 -2.29 -11.77 9.79
C LYS A 42 -3.02 -10.65 9.06
N GLU A 43 -4.04 -10.05 9.65
CA GLU A 43 -4.73 -8.90 9.07
C GLU A 43 -3.79 -7.70 8.92
N SER A 44 -3.02 -7.38 9.97
CA SER A 44 -2.04 -6.30 9.92
C SER A 44 -0.96 -6.53 8.84
N LEU A 45 -0.49 -7.78 8.68
CA LEU A 45 0.48 -8.16 7.65
C LEU A 45 -0.13 -8.06 6.24
N LYS A 46 -1.37 -8.51 6.05
CA LYS A 46 -2.10 -8.35 4.78
C LYS A 46 -2.27 -6.88 4.42
N GLN A 47 -2.59 -6.02 5.39
CA GLN A 47 -2.69 -4.58 5.18
C GLN A 47 -1.34 -3.98 4.78
N LYS A 48 -0.25 -4.33 5.47
CA LYS A 48 1.12 -3.90 5.13
C LYS A 48 1.53 -4.35 3.73
N LEU A 49 1.29 -5.60 3.37
CA LEU A 49 1.60 -6.15 2.04
C LEU A 49 0.80 -5.44 0.93
N LYS A 50 -0.49 -5.19 1.16
CA LYS A 50 -1.33 -4.43 0.23
C LYS A 50 -0.80 -3.01 0.01
N LYS A 51 -0.33 -2.34 1.07
CA LYS A 51 0.29 -1.01 1.00
C LYS A 51 1.59 -1.03 0.17
N SER A 52 2.49 -1.98 0.43
CA SER A 52 3.75 -2.14 -0.30
C SER A 52 3.53 -2.46 -1.78
N ASN A 53 2.57 -3.32 -2.12
CA ASN A 53 2.22 -3.60 -3.52
C ASN A 53 1.71 -2.35 -4.26
N THR A 54 0.98 -1.46 -3.58
CA THR A 54 0.57 -0.17 -4.15
C THR A 54 1.77 0.75 -4.39
N GLN A 55 2.75 0.79 -3.48
CA GLN A 55 4.00 1.53 -3.68
C GLN A 55 4.82 0.98 -4.85
N ASN A 56 4.90 -0.34 -5.01
CA ASN A 56 5.56 -0.97 -6.16
C ASN A 56 4.87 -0.60 -7.48
N LYS A 57 3.53 -0.50 -7.53
CA LYS A 57 2.82 -0.06 -8.74
C LYS A 57 3.19 1.37 -9.17
N LEU A 58 3.46 2.26 -8.21
CA LEU A 58 3.95 3.61 -8.49
C LEU A 58 5.36 3.56 -9.10
N LEU A 59 6.25 2.74 -8.54
CA LEU A 59 7.60 2.52 -9.05
C LEU A 59 7.57 2.02 -10.51
N TYR A 60 6.78 0.98 -10.79
CA TYR A 60 6.57 0.46 -12.14
C TYR A 60 6.11 1.55 -13.12
N TYR A 61 5.25 2.46 -12.68
CA TYR A 61 4.70 3.53 -13.53
C TYR A 61 5.65 4.71 -13.79
N LEU A 62 6.55 4.99 -12.84
CA LEU A 62 7.56 6.05 -12.93
C LEU A 62 8.82 5.60 -13.68
N ILE A 63 9.17 4.30 -13.59
CA ILE A 63 10.49 3.80 -14.00
C ILE A 63 10.42 2.75 -15.13
N GLU A 64 9.45 1.84 -15.14
CA GLU A 64 9.41 0.79 -16.18
C GLU A 64 8.67 1.24 -17.45
N GLY A 65 9.44 1.57 -18.49
CA GLY A 65 9.10 1.31 -19.90
C GLY A 65 7.91 2.05 -20.53
N THR A 66 7.17 2.87 -19.79
CA THR A 66 6.02 3.58 -20.35
C THR A 66 6.42 4.92 -20.95
N ARG A 67 5.94 5.21 -22.17
CA ARG A 67 6.17 6.48 -22.90
C ARG A 67 5.87 7.75 -22.07
N GLY A 68 5.07 7.65 -21.00
CA GLY A 68 4.67 8.76 -20.14
C GLY A 68 5.30 8.83 -18.75
N GLY A 69 6.19 7.90 -18.36
CA GLY A 69 6.73 7.82 -16.99
C GLY A 69 7.37 9.12 -16.52
N LYS A 70 8.28 9.66 -17.33
CA LYS A 70 8.99 10.93 -17.06
C LYS A 70 8.04 12.11 -16.89
N THR A 71 7.09 12.30 -17.80
CA THR A 71 6.11 13.40 -17.72
C THR A 71 5.32 13.37 -16.43
N ARG A 72 5.00 12.17 -15.95
CA ARG A 72 4.17 12.01 -14.75
C ARG A 72 4.96 12.23 -13.48
N ALA A 73 6.23 11.86 -13.46
CA ALA A 73 7.15 12.27 -12.40
C ALA A 73 7.21 13.80 -12.30
N LEU A 74 7.32 14.50 -13.44
CA LEU A 74 7.35 15.96 -13.48
C LEU A 74 6.03 16.58 -12.99
N ILE A 75 4.88 16.05 -13.42
CA ILE A 75 3.57 16.48 -12.92
C ILE A 75 3.49 16.33 -11.40
N LEU A 76 3.90 15.17 -10.87
CA LEU A 76 3.87 14.93 -9.43
C LEU A 76 4.79 15.87 -8.66
N ARG A 77 5.96 16.20 -9.20
CA ARG A 77 6.87 17.19 -8.60
C ARG A 77 6.21 18.56 -8.45
N HIS A 78 5.53 19.05 -9.49
CA HIS A 78 4.78 20.32 -9.39
C HIS A 78 3.62 20.23 -8.39
N LEU A 79 2.91 19.11 -8.35
CA LEU A 79 1.80 18.90 -7.42
C LEU A 79 2.23 18.69 -5.96
N ALA A 80 3.50 18.35 -5.72
CA ALA A 80 4.08 18.26 -4.38
C ALA A 80 4.28 19.63 -3.74
N GLU A 81 4.56 20.67 -4.54
CA GLU A 81 4.72 22.04 -4.05
C GLU A 81 3.37 22.72 -3.79
N LYS A 82 2.44 22.61 -4.74
CA LYS A 82 1.09 23.20 -4.62
C LYS A 82 0.09 22.54 -5.58
N SER A 83 -1.20 22.75 -5.34
CA SER A 83 -2.23 22.32 -6.29
C SER A 83 -2.13 23.10 -7.60
N HIS A 84 -2.37 22.40 -8.71
CA HIS A 84 -2.32 22.99 -10.06
C HIS A 84 -3.51 22.51 -10.88
N ASN A 85 -3.99 23.34 -11.81
CA ASN A 85 -4.89 22.91 -12.87
C ASN A 85 -4.12 22.36 -14.08
N ALA A 86 -4.83 21.66 -14.97
CA ALA A 86 -4.21 21.02 -16.14
C ALA A 86 -3.57 22.03 -17.11
N ASN A 87 -4.13 23.24 -17.26
CA ASN A 87 -3.54 24.27 -18.12
C ASN A 87 -2.21 24.77 -17.56
N GLN A 88 -2.15 25.00 -16.24
CA GLN A 88 -0.92 25.43 -15.55
C GLN A 88 0.19 24.40 -15.71
N LEU A 89 -0.13 23.11 -15.59
CA LEU A 89 0.82 22.03 -15.81
C LEU A 89 1.26 21.92 -17.27
N ALA A 90 0.34 22.11 -18.23
CA ALA A 90 0.66 22.14 -19.66
C ALA A 90 1.64 23.27 -19.99
N THR A 91 1.40 24.47 -19.48
CA THR A 91 2.33 25.60 -19.64
C THR A 91 3.66 25.34 -18.95
N ALA A 92 3.65 24.92 -17.69
CA ALA A 92 4.88 24.72 -16.91
C ALA A 92 5.80 23.63 -17.50
N LEU A 93 5.21 22.59 -18.10
CA LEU A 93 5.94 21.48 -18.71
C LEU A 93 6.18 21.67 -20.20
N ASN A 94 5.68 22.76 -20.81
CA ASN A 94 5.68 23.00 -22.25
C ASN A 94 5.14 21.80 -23.04
N MET A 95 3.99 21.28 -22.63
CA MET A 95 3.34 20.10 -23.22
C MET A 95 1.92 20.40 -23.65
N ASP A 96 1.43 19.65 -24.63
CA ASP A 96 0.05 19.73 -25.07
C ASP A 96 -0.94 19.40 -23.92
N TYR A 97 -2.02 20.18 -23.86
CA TYR A 97 -3.04 20.07 -22.83
C TYR A 97 -3.68 18.68 -22.77
N LYS A 98 -3.98 18.08 -23.92
CA LYS A 98 -4.62 16.74 -23.99
C LYS A 98 -3.67 15.68 -23.45
N THR A 99 -2.37 15.84 -23.69
CA THR A 99 -1.33 14.96 -23.14
C THR A 99 -1.27 15.06 -21.61
N ILE A 100 -1.25 16.27 -21.06
CA ILE A 100 -1.28 16.48 -19.60
C ILE A 100 -2.57 15.93 -18.99
N ARG A 101 -3.72 16.18 -19.62
CA ARG A 101 -5.00 15.66 -19.15
C ARG A 101 -5.02 14.14 -19.11
N HIS A 102 -4.52 13.48 -20.14
CA HIS A 102 -4.39 12.02 -20.15
C HIS A 102 -3.54 11.53 -18.97
N HIS A 103 -2.39 12.16 -18.71
CA HIS A 103 -1.55 11.80 -17.57
C HIS A 103 -2.23 12.02 -16.22
N LEU A 104 -2.95 13.13 -16.05
CA LEU A 104 -3.72 13.43 -14.84
C LEU A 104 -4.84 12.41 -14.62
N GLU A 105 -5.56 12.02 -15.66
CA GLU A 105 -6.61 10.99 -15.58
C GLU A 105 -6.05 9.65 -15.12
N VAL A 106 -4.91 9.23 -15.66
CA VAL A 106 -4.28 7.99 -15.21
C VAL A 106 -3.82 8.10 -13.75
N LEU A 107 -3.20 9.22 -13.35
CA LEU A 107 -2.80 9.46 -11.96
C LEU A 107 -3.99 9.47 -10.98
N VAL A 108 -5.15 9.99 -11.40
CA VAL A 108 -6.40 9.93 -10.63
C VAL A 108 -6.94 8.51 -10.54
N ASN A 109 -6.94 7.76 -11.64
CA ASN A 109 -7.43 6.37 -11.67
C ASN A 109 -6.64 5.46 -10.73
N TYR A 110 -5.33 5.70 -10.57
CA TYR A 110 -4.49 4.99 -9.60
C TYR A 110 -4.54 5.57 -8.18
N GLY A 111 -5.31 6.64 -7.95
CA GLY A 111 -5.47 7.29 -6.64
C GLY A 111 -4.22 8.03 -6.16
N ILE A 112 -3.26 8.30 -7.04
CA ILE A 112 -2.01 9.00 -6.71
C ILE A 112 -2.30 10.48 -6.47
N ILE A 113 -3.16 11.05 -7.30
CA ILE A 113 -3.64 12.43 -7.17
C ILE A 113 -5.16 12.43 -7.06
N THR A 114 -5.68 13.52 -6.51
CA THR A 114 -7.11 13.79 -6.40
C THR A 114 -7.42 15.10 -7.09
N ARG A 115 -8.68 15.27 -7.50
CA ARG A 115 -9.16 16.47 -8.18
C ARG A 115 -10.33 17.09 -7.44
N ASN A 116 -10.37 18.41 -7.40
CA ASN A 116 -11.45 19.18 -6.79
C ASN A 116 -11.87 20.31 -7.71
N TYR A 117 -13.17 20.57 -7.79
CA TYR A 117 -13.72 21.67 -8.57
C TYR A 117 -13.93 22.87 -7.66
N ASN A 118 -13.22 23.97 -7.94
CA ASN A 118 -13.26 25.19 -7.12
C ASN A 118 -14.26 26.24 -7.62
N GLY A 119 -15.21 25.88 -8.49
CA GLY A 119 -16.17 26.81 -9.08
C GLY A 119 -15.77 27.35 -10.46
N HIS A 120 -14.47 27.41 -10.76
CA HIS A 120 -13.95 27.96 -12.03
C HIS A 120 -13.02 27.00 -12.77
N SER A 121 -12.34 26.10 -12.06
CA SER A 121 -11.36 25.18 -12.63
C SER A 121 -11.23 23.90 -11.81
N VAL A 122 -10.73 22.85 -12.45
CA VAL A 122 -10.36 21.61 -11.77
C VAL A 122 -8.92 21.73 -11.29
N LEU A 123 -8.74 21.70 -9.97
CA LEU A 123 -7.43 21.65 -9.32
C LEU A 123 -7.08 20.21 -8.97
N TYR A 124 -5.84 19.85 -9.24
CA TYR A 124 -5.25 18.56 -8.88
C TYR A 124 -4.31 18.74 -7.69
N PHE A 125 -4.26 17.75 -6.82
CA PHE A 125 -3.42 17.73 -5.62
C PHE A 125 -2.93 16.31 -5.34
N ILE A 126 -1.76 16.20 -4.72
CA ILE A 126 -1.24 14.93 -4.22
C ILE A 126 -2.23 14.34 -3.20
N SER A 127 -2.50 13.04 -3.30
CA SER A 127 -3.35 12.36 -2.33
C SER A 127 -2.60 12.16 -1.01
N ASN A 128 -3.15 12.69 0.09
CA ASN A 128 -2.64 12.48 1.47
C ASN A 128 -2.58 11.01 1.91
N SER A 129 -3.24 10.10 1.19
CA SER A 129 -3.34 8.68 1.55
C SER A 129 -2.11 7.85 1.18
N ASN A 130 -1.28 8.37 0.28
CA ASN A 130 -0.09 7.71 -0.22
C ASN A 130 1.10 8.53 0.29
N ASN A 131 2.04 7.93 1.02
CA ASN A 131 3.32 8.58 1.39
C ASN A 131 4.21 8.77 0.14
N ILE A 132 3.70 9.47 -0.87
CA ILE A 132 4.33 9.65 -2.18
C ILE A 132 5.51 10.60 -2.08
N ALA A 133 5.42 11.60 -1.20
CA ALA A 133 6.53 12.51 -0.91
C ALA A 133 7.75 11.78 -0.34
N GLU A 134 7.55 10.83 0.59
CA GLU A 134 8.65 10.00 1.14
C GLU A 134 9.29 9.13 0.06
N SER A 135 8.50 8.61 -0.88
CA SER A 135 9.02 7.78 -1.97
C SER A 135 9.79 8.62 -3.00
N LEU A 136 9.31 9.83 -3.35
CA LEU A 136 10.00 10.74 -4.27
C LEU A 136 11.38 11.17 -3.75
N ASN A 137 11.48 11.45 -2.44
CA ASN A 137 12.75 11.84 -1.83
C ASN A 137 13.80 10.72 -1.82
N SER A 138 13.40 9.45 -1.83
CA SER A 138 14.35 8.33 -1.95
C SER A 138 14.92 8.12 -3.36
N PHE A 139 14.33 8.74 -4.40
CA PHE A 139 14.80 8.59 -5.78
C PHE A 139 15.82 9.66 -6.19
N ASP A 140 15.83 10.83 -5.54
CA ASP A 140 16.76 11.90 -5.88
C ASP A 140 18.21 11.59 -5.42
N ASP A 141 18.38 10.75 -4.40
CA ASP A 141 19.71 10.42 -3.84
C ASP A 141 20.48 9.36 -4.63
N GLU A 142 19.81 8.52 -5.44
CA GLU A 142 20.47 7.38 -6.11
C GLU A 142 20.98 7.67 -7.53
N LYS A 143 20.65 8.83 -8.13
CA LYS A 143 20.98 9.10 -9.56
C LYS A 143 21.68 10.42 -9.90
N LEU A 144 22.25 11.12 -8.91
CA LEU A 144 23.17 12.25 -9.14
C LEU A 144 24.66 11.85 -9.13
N LYS A 145 24.96 10.55 -9.18
CA LYS A 145 26.32 10.02 -9.42
C LYS A 145 26.32 9.09 -10.62
N LEU A 146 26.32 9.66 -11.81
CA LEU A 146 26.80 9.05 -13.06
C LEU A 146 27.17 10.15 -14.04
#